data_AF-A0A223HSZ7-F1
#
_entry.id   AF-A0A223HSZ7-F1
#
_cell.length_a   1.000
_cell.length_b   1.000
_cell.length_c   1.000
_cell.angle_alpha   90.00
_cell.angle_beta   90.00
_cell.angle_gamma   90.00
#
_symmetry.space_group_name_H-M   'P 1'
#
loop_
_entity.id
_entity.type
_entity.pdbx_description
1 polymer ?
#
loop_
_entity_poly.entity_id
_entity_poly.type
_entity_poly.pdbx_seq_one_letter_code
_entity_poly.pdbx_strand_id
1 'polypeptide(L)'
;MVQTPPIKTPEQVTYTLIDWYLHVPCTRKETLQRLANYVVADAYFSKSTFVYGAFEMGFHVISRFRDDAYFRYLITEEPTGKRGRPKLYDGKIEMEHLEEDRFEIVNLENGQGRILSAVVHSRSLNRNIRLCIHFLFFKCPVVNSISMG
;
A
#
# COMPACT_ATOMS: atom_id res chain seq x y z
N MET A 1 15.18 -12.75 2.98
CA MET A 1 15.00 -11.48 3.72
C MET A 1 16.26 -10.66 3.56
N VAL A 2 16.15 -9.36 3.23
CA VAL A 2 17.30 -8.44 3.14
C VAL A 2 17.56 -7.89 4.54
N GLN A 3 18.78 -8.07 5.04
CA GLN A 3 19.20 -7.61 6.37
C GLN A 3 19.69 -6.16 6.34
N THR A 4 19.63 -5.52 7.52
CA THR A 4 20.09 -4.14 7.78
C THR A 4 21.49 -3.89 7.20
N PRO A 5 21.74 -2.74 6.54
CA PRO A 5 23.07 -2.41 6.02
C PRO A 5 24.15 -2.50 7.11
N PRO A 6 25.38 -2.96 6.78
CA PRO A 6 26.50 -2.97 7.71
C PRO A 6 26.89 -1.55 8.15
N ILE A 7 27.51 -1.44 9.33
CA ILE A 7 27.96 -0.17 9.93
C ILE A 7 29.04 0.48 9.04
N LYS A 8 28.90 1.79 8.79
CA LYS A 8 29.54 2.54 7.70
C LYS A 8 31.08 2.53 7.72
N THR A 9 31.72 2.09 6.63
CA THR A 9 33.10 2.48 6.26
C THR A 9 33.10 3.78 5.42
N PRO A 10 34.19 4.57 5.36
CA PRO A 10 34.20 5.91 4.74
C PRO A 10 33.76 5.99 3.27
N GLU A 11 33.84 4.89 2.52
CA GLU A 11 33.36 4.79 1.12
C GLU A 11 31.83 4.63 1.02
N GLN A 12 31.13 4.30 2.10
CA GLN A 12 29.66 4.09 2.16
C GLN A 12 28.87 5.37 2.49
N VAL A 13 29.51 6.54 2.49
CA VAL A 13 28.90 7.81 2.92
C VAL A 13 27.85 8.36 1.94
N THR A 14 27.70 7.78 0.75
CA THR A 14 26.82 8.30 -0.32
C THR A 14 25.46 7.62 -0.47
N TYR A 15 25.21 6.45 0.13
CA TYR A 15 23.95 5.73 -0.03
C TYR A 15 22.95 6.09 1.08
N THR A 16 21.74 6.53 0.70
CA THR A 16 20.62 6.59 1.64
C THR A 16 20.13 5.16 1.94
N LEU A 17 19.30 5.02 2.99
CA LEU A 17 18.66 3.74 3.30
C LEU A 17 17.82 3.23 2.11
N ILE A 18 17.15 4.13 1.39
CA ILE A 18 16.36 3.79 0.21
C ILE A 18 17.26 3.24 -0.89
N ASP A 19 18.38 3.90 -1.16
CA ASP A 19 19.31 3.48 -2.21
C ASP A 19 19.90 2.10 -1.91
N TRP A 20 20.23 1.83 -0.64
CA TRP A 20 20.71 0.50 -0.21
C TRP A 20 19.67 -0.60 -0.49
N TYR A 21 18.41 -0.36 -0.11
CA TYR A 21 17.35 -1.35 -0.30
C TYR A 21 16.92 -1.51 -1.76
N LEU A 22 17.14 -0.52 -2.62
CA LEU A 22 16.96 -0.66 -4.07
C LEU A 22 18.15 -1.35 -4.75
N HIS A 23 19.37 -1.16 -4.22
CA HIS A 23 20.57 -1.79 -4.76
C HIS A 23 20.49 -3.32 -4.74
N VAL A 24 20.00 -3.90 -3.64
CA VAL A 24 19.92 -5.36 -3.47
C VAL A 24 19.07 -6.06 -4.54
N PRO A 25 17.81 -5.66 -4.80
CA PRO A 25 17.03 -6.25 -5.88
C PRO A 25 17.59 -5.89 -7.27
N CYS A 26 18.35 -4.80 -7.42
CA CYS A 26 18.98 -4.44 -8.68
C CYS A 26 20.08 -5.46 -9.05
N THR A 27 20.93 -5.85 -8.10
CA THR A 27 22.03 -6.80 -8.33
C THR A 27 21.54 -8.19 -8.75
N ARG A 28 20.31 -8.57 -8.39
CA ARG A 28 19.73 -9.90 -8.65
C ARG A 28 18.44 -9.86 -9.45
N LYS A 29 18.21 -8.76 -10.18
CA LYS A 29 16.93 -8.43 -10.84
C LYS A 29 16.38 -9.60 -11.65
N GLU A 30 17.16 -10.15 -12.59
CA GLU A 30 16.68 -11.21 -13.50
C GLU A 30 16.23 -12.46 -12.74
N THR A 31 17.02 -12.93 -11.79
CA THR A 31 16.69 -14.11 -10.98
C THR A 31 15.44 -13.87 -10.14
N LEU A 32 15.32 -12.68 -9.54
CA LEU A 32 14.17 -12.34 -8.71
C LEU A 32 12.88 -12.21 -9.55
N GLN A 33 12.95 -11.57 -10.72
CA GLN A 33 11.78 -11.40 -11.60
C GLN A 33 11.26 -12.72 -12.17
N ARG A 34 12.12 -13.75 -12.34
CA ARG A 34 11.66 -15.10 -12.69
C ARG A 34 10.81 -15.74 -11.59
N LEU A 35 10.99 -15.32 -10.34
CA LEU A 35 10.27 -15.86 -9.18
C LEU A 35 9.04 -15.03 -8.85
N ALA A 36 9.19 -13.71 -8.78
CA ALA A 36 8.12 -12.79 -8.43
C ALA A 36 8.39 -11.39 -8.97
N ASN A 37 7.32 -10.74 -9.45
CA ASN A 37 7.35 -9.33 -9.85
C ASN A 37 6.89 -8.40 -8.72
N TYR A 38 6.75 -8.90 -7.48
CA TYR A 38 6.30 -8.14 -6.33
C TYR A 38 7.38 -8.06 -5.26
N VAL A 39 7.53 -6.88 -4.67
CA VAL A 39 8.38 -6.64 -3.51
C VAL A 39 7.49 -6.18 -2.36
N VAL A 40 7.57 -6.89 -1.23
CA VAL A 40 6.92 -6.49 0.01
C VAL A 40 7.89 -5.66 0.83
N ALA A 41 7.46 -4.46 1.21
CA ALA A 41 8.26 -3.53 2.00
C ALA A 41 7.47 -3.01 3.20
N ASP A 42 8.19 -2.58 4.23
CA ASP A 42 7.58 -1.92 5.38
C ASP A 42 7.06 -0.52 5.00
N ALA A 43 6.13 0.01 5.81
CA ALA A 43 5.51 1.33 5.64
C ALA A 43 6.52 2.47 5.44
N TYR A 44 7.71 2.37 6.04
CA TYR A 44 8.80 3.33 5.83
C TYR A 44 9.11 3.57 4.33
N PHE A 45 9.00 2.52 3.51
CA PHE A 45 9.33 2.53 2.09
C PHE A 45 8.16 2.92 1.19
N SER A 46 7.00 3.30 1.74
CA SER A 46 5.87 3.87 1.00
C SER A 46 6.12 5.32 0.58
N LYS A 47 7.30 5.57 -0.02
CA LYS A 47 7.79 6.84 -0.51
C LYS A 47 8.00 6.75 -2.02
N SER A 48 7.79 7.87 -2.71
CA SER A 48 7.89 7.95 -4.16
C SER A 48 9.24 7.44 -4.66
N THR A 49 10.35 7.83 -4.04
CA THR A 49 11.71 7.42 -4.44
C THR A 49 11.89 5.91 -4.46
N PHE A 50 11.45 5.21 -3.41
CA PHE A 50 11.53 3.75 -3.37
C PHE A 50 10.56 3.09 -4.37
N VAL A 51 9.31 3.54 -4.39
CA VAL A 51 8.27 2.96 -5.24
C VAL A 51 8.60 3.14 -6.73
N TYR A 52 9.08 4.30 -7.14
CA TYR A 52 9.49 4.54 -8.52
C TYR A 52 10.75 3.76 -8.88
N GLY A 53 11.77 3.71 -8.00
CA GLY A 53 12.96 2.91 -8.25
C GLY A 53 12.65 1.41 -8.43
N ALA A 54 11.79 0.85 -7.58
CA ALA A 54 11.33 -0.53 -7.73
C ALA A 54 10.51 -0.73 -9.02
N PHE A 55 9.66 0.25 -9.38
CA PHE A 55 8.84 0.20 -10.59
C PHE A 55 9.68 0.25 -11.87
N GLU A 56 10.70 1.11 -11.94
CA GLU A 56 11.65 1.17 -13.07
C GLU A 56 12.44 -0.14 -13.22
N MET A 57 12.67 -0.83 -12.12
CA MET A 57 13.24 -2.16 -12.13
C MET A 57 12.25 -3.25 -12.57
N GLY A 58 10.97 -2.93 -12.74
CA GLY A 58 9.91 -3.88 -13.14
C GLY A 58 9.30 -4.65 -11.97
N PHE A 59 9.39 -4.11 -10.75
CA PHE A 59 8.71 -4.65 -9.57
C PHE A 59 7.49 -3.81 -9.20
N HIS A 60 6.47 -4.48 -8.67
CA HIS A 60 5.34 -3.89 -7.98
C HIS A 60 5.60 -3.88 -6.48
N VAL A 61 5.33 -2.76 -5.80
CA VAL A 61 5.53 -2.66 -4.35
C VAL A 61 4.21 -2.92 -3.62
N ILE A 62 4.24 -3.85 -2.69
CA ILE A 62 3.18 -4.06 -1.69
C ILE A 62 3.73 -3.53 -0.37
N SER A 63 3.08 -2.51 0.19
CA SER A 63 3.52 -1.90 1.44
C SER A 63 2.32 -1.32 2.18
N ARG A 64 2.48 -1.19 3.49
CA ARG A 64 1.52 -0.46 4.33
C ARG A 64 1.68 1.04 4.10
N PHE A 65 0.60 1.79 4.25
CA PHE A 65 0.69 3.25 4.37
C PHE A 65 0.69 3.65 5.85
N ARG A 66 1.14 4.87 6.12
CA ARG A 66 0.93 5.49 7.44
C ARG A 66 -0.56 5.75 7.63
N ASP A 67 -0.99 5.79 8.88
CA ASP A 67 -2.40 6.03 9.25
C ASP A 67 -2.88 7.42 8.78
N ASP A 68 -1.97 8.39 8.67
CA ASP A 68 -2.23 9.77 8.20
C ASP A 68 -2.10 9.96 6.68
N ALA A 69 -2.04 8.86 5.90
CA ALA A 69 -1.87 8.94 4.46
C ALA A 69 -3.08 9.58 3.75
N TYR A 70 -2.78 10.47 2.80
CA TYR A 70 -3.79 11.21 2.05
C TYR A 70 -4.10 10.54 0.70
N PHE A 71 -5.31 9.98 0.59
CA PHE A 71 -5.84 9.39 -0.65
C PHE A 71 -7.03 10.18 -1.18
N ARG A 72 -7.27 10.08 -2.49
CA ARG A 72 -8.44 10.67 -3.16
C ARG A 72 -9.15 9.65 -4.01
N TYR A 73 -10.47 9.71 -4.03
CA TYR A 73 -11.25 8.99 -5.02
C TYR A 73 -10.97 9.57 -6.41
N LEU A 74 -11.02 8.70 -7.42
CA LEU A 74 -10.98 9.13 -8.81
C LEU A 74 -12.39 9.52 -9.25
N ILE A 75 -12.49 10.48 -10.18
CA ILE A 75 -13.79 10.75 -10.79
C ILE A 75 -14.21 9.55 -11.64
N THR A 76 -15.44 9.09 -11.45
CA THR A 76 -16.05 8.01 -12.26
C THR A 76 -16.94 8.56 -13.36
N GLU A 77 -17.43 9.80 -13.21
CA GLU A 77 -18.27 10.49 -14.16
C GLU A 77 -17.50 10.88 -15.44
N GLU A 78 -18.20 10.86 -16.57
CA GLU A 78 -17.66 11.35 -17.84
C GLU A 78 -17.35 12.86 -17.77
N PRO A 79 -16.32 13.33 -18.49
CA PRO A 79 -16.01 14.74 -18.56
C PRO A 79 -17.23 15.55 -19.02
N THR A 80 -17.63 16.53 -18.22
CA THR A 80 -18.82 17.38 -18.48
C THR A 80 -18.79 18.20 -19.78
N GLY A 81 -17.69 18.17 -20.55
CA GLY A 81 -17.51 18.96 -21.78
C GLY A 81 -17.40 20.48 -21.57
N LYS A 82 -17.46 20.96 -20.32
CA LYS A 82 -17.36 22.39 -19.99
C LYS A 82 -15.93 22.89 -20.19
N ARG A 83 -15.81 24.17 -20.56
CA ARG A 83 -14.51 24.85 -20.74
C ARG A 83 -13.72 24.86 -19.43
N GLY A 84 -12.53 24.25 -19.42
CA GLY A 84 -11.62 24.21 -18.28
C GLY A 84 -10.85 22.90 -18.18
N ARG A 85 -9.95 22.79 -17.19
CA ARG A 85 -9.27 21.52 -16.88
C ARG A 85 -10.29 20.55 -16.26
N PRO A 86 -10.44 19.33 -16.78
CA PRO A 86 -11.32 18.34 -16.18
C PRO A 86 -10.97 18.06 -14.71
N LYS A 87 -12.00 17.91 -13.87
CA LYS A 87 -11.85 17.42 -12.49
C LYS A 87 -11.34 15.97 -12.56
N LEU A 88 -10.27 15.65 -11.82
CA LEU A 88 -9.66 14.31 -11.82
C LEU A 88 -10.02 13.49 -10.58
N TYR A 89 -10.35 14.17 -9.48
CA TYR A 89 -10.50 13.55 -8.16
C TYR A 89 -11.80 13.95 -7.52
N ASP A 90 -12.43 13.02 -6.83
CA ASP A 90 -13.74 13.18 -6.22
C ASP A 90 -13.68 13.10 -4.69
N GLY A 91 -12.92 14.02 -4.10
CA GLY A 91 -12.79 14.13 -2.64
C GLY A 91 -11.66 13.30 -2.04
N LYS A 92 -11.43 13.53 -0.75
CA LYS A 92 -10.47 12.77 0.08
C LYS A 92 -11.17 11.52 0.62
N ILE A 93 -10.41 10.43 0.76
CA ILE A 93 -10.88 9.25 1.47
C ILE A 93 -10.71 9.51 2.97
N GLU A 94 -11.83 9.57 3.69
CA GLU A 94 -11.87 9.67 5.15
C GLU A 94 -12.05 8.26 5.73
N MET A 95 -11.08 7.78 6.52
CA MET A 95 -11.08 6.40 7.02
C MET A 95 -12.21 6.16 8.04
N GLU A 96 -12.60 7.21 8.76
CA GLU A 96 -13.67 7.20 9.76
C GLU A 96 -15.07 7.23 9.13
N HIS A 97 -15.17 7.70 7.87
CA HIS A 97 -16.43 7.85 7.14
C HIS A 97 -16.25 7.31 5.71
N LEU A 98 -15.88 6.03 5.62
CA LEU A 98 -15.55 5.39 4.35
C LEU A 98 -16.81 5.18 3.50
N GLU A 99 -16.76 5.63 2.24
CA GLU A 99 -17.79 5.35 1.22
C GLU A 99 -17.58 3.92 0.67
N GLU A 100 -18.06 2.92 1.41
CA GLU A 100 -17.81 1.49 1.09
C GLU A 100 -18.34 1.06 -0.29
N ASP A 101 -19.35 1.74 -0.82
CA ASP A 101 -19.93 1.51 -2.16
C ASP A 101 -18.92 1.77 -3.30
N ARG A 102 -17.86 2.53 -3.02
CA ARG A 102 -16.76 2.77 -3.95
C ARG A 102 -15.67 1.68 -3.93
N PHE A 103 -15.81 0.66 -3.09
CA PHE A 103 -14.83 -0.40 -2.93
C PHE A 103 -15.36 -1.76 -3.37
N GLU A 104 -14.48 -2.56 -3.97
CA GLU A 104 -14.67 -4.00 -4.10
C GLU A 104 -14.48 -4.65 -2.73
N ILE A 105 -15.46 -5.44 -2.29
CA ILE A 105 -15.43 -6.13 -0.99
C ILE A 105 -15.03 -7.59 -1.19
N VAL A 106 -13.92 -7.97 -0.58
CA VAL A 106 -13.44 -9.36 -0.51
C VAL A 106 -13.63 -9.87 0.91
N ASN A 107 -14.55 -10.82 1.10
CA ASN A 107 -14.75 -11.44 2.41
C ASN A 107 -13.64 -12.45 2.69
N LEU A 108 -13.10 -12.43 3.92
CA LEU A 108 -12.11 -13.40 4.34
C LEU A 108 -12.76 -14.73 4.66
N GLU A 109 -12.00 -15.80 4.47
CA GLU A 109 -12.41 -17.14 4.85
C GLU A 109 -12.77 -17.20 6.35
N ASN A 110 -13.73 -18.07 6.68
CA ASN A 110 -14.19 -18.31 8.05
C ASN A 110 -14.87 -17.10 8.75
N GLY A 111 -15.22 -16.06 8.00
CA GLY A 111 -15.93 -14.88 8.54
C GLY A 111 -15.08 -14.04 9.49
N GLN A 112 -13.76 -14.09 9.36
CA GLN A 112 -12.81 -13.39 10.23
C GLN A 112 -12.67 -11.89 9.92
N GLY A 113 -13.26 -11.43 8.82
CA GLY A 113 -13.12 -10.06 8.38
C GLY A 113 -13.48 -9.86 6.90
N ARG A 114 -13.17 -8.65 6.41
CA ARG A 114 -13.30 -8.28 5.01
C ARG A 114 -12.19 -7.33 4.60
N ILE A 115 -11.83 -7.35 3.32
CA ILE A 115 -10.91 -6.41 2.69
C ILE A 115 -11.71 -5.55 1.73
N LEU A 116 -11.56 -4.23 1.85
CA LEU A 116 -12.06 -3.26 0.89
C LEU A 116 -10.92 -2.87 -0.05
N SER A 117 -11.13 -3.02 -1.34
CA SER A 117 -10.14 -2.77 -2.40
C SER A 117 -10.65 -1.73 -3.38
N ALA A 118 -9.87 -0.69 -3.66
CA ALA A 118 -10.20 0.30 -4.69
C ALA A 118 -8.94 0.85 -5.35
N VAL A 119 -9.07 1.32 -6.60
CA VAL A 119 -8.03 2.11 -7.26
C VAL A 119 -8.23 3.58 -6.89
N VAL A 120 -7.24 4.18 -6.23
CA VAL A 120 -7.32 5.52 -5.65
C VAL A 120 -6.06 6.31 -5.98
N HIS A 121 -6.11 7.63 -5.92
CA HIS A 121 -4.92 8.46 -6.09
C HIS A 121 -4.22 8.70 -4.75
N SER A 122 -2.96 8.25 -4.63
CA SER A 122 -2.09 8.59 -3.49
C SER A 122 -1.43 9.95 -3.69
N ARG A 123 -1.65 10.90 -2.77
CA ARG A 123 -1.03 12.24 -2.87
C ARG A 123 0.49 12.18 -2.65
N SER A 124 0.97 11.35 -1.74
CA SER A 124 2.40 11.25 -1.43
C SER A 124 3.20 10.58 -2.54
N LEU A 125 2.60 9.61 -3.23
CA LEU A 125 3.24 8.92 -4.37
C LEU A 125 2.96 9.59 -5.71
N ASN A 126 2.02 10.54 -5.78
CA ASN A 126 1.55 11.16 -7.01
C ASN A 126 1.19 10.16 -8.12
N ARG A 127 0.56 9.04 -7.73
CA ARG A 127 0.09 8.01 -8.66
C ARG A 127 -1.17 7.34 -8.17
N ASN A 128 -1.87 6.71 -9.11
CA ASN A 128 -2.93 5.77 -8.79
C ASN A 128 -2.33 4.48 -8.23
N ILE A 129 -2.90 4.00 -7.14
CA ILE A 129 -2.53 2.78 -6.44
C ILE A 129 -3.78 1.92 -6.24
N ARG A 130 -3.58 0.63 -5.96
CA ARG A 130 -4.62 -0.20 -5.36
C ARG A 130 -4.49 -0.10 -3.84
N LEU A 131 -5.47 0.52 -3.20
CA LEU A 131 -5.57 0.61 -1.74
C LEU A 131 -6.39 -0.59 -1.25
N CYS A 132 -5.87 -1.28 -0.23
CA CYS A 132 -6.56 -2.37 0.46
C CYS A 132 -6.69 -2.01 1.94
N ILE A 133 -7.92 -2.00 2.45
CA ILE A 133 -8.23 -1.73 3.86
C ILE A 133 -8.77 -3.03 4.47
N HIS A 134 -8.14 -3.50 5.53
CA HIS A 134 -8.48 -4.77 6.18
C HIS A 134 -9.26 -4.53 7.47
N PHE A 135 -10.50 -5.03 7.54
CA PHE A 135 -11.33 -5.02 8.73
C PHE A 135 -11.38 -6.42 9.33
N LEU A 136 -10.96 -6.56 10.59
CA LEU A 136 -11.05 -7.80 11.35
C LEU A 136 -12.34 -7.83 12.17
N PHE A 137 -13.10 -8.91 12.06
CA PHE A 137 -14.20 -9.20 12.96
C PHE A 137 -13.68 -10.07 14.11
N PHE A 138 -13.30 -9.43 15.22
CA PHE A 138 -12.95 -10.19 16.42
C PHE A 138 -14.20 -10.86 16.99
N LYS A 139 -14.25 -12.20 16.95
CA LYS A 139 -15.18 -12.95 17.79
C LYS A 139 -14.75 -12.76 19.24
N CYS A 140 -15.56 -12.06 20.02
CA CYS A 140 -15.42 -12.03 21.48
C CYS A 140 -15.48 -13.50 21.98
N PRO A 141 -14.46 -14.02 22.67
CA PRO A 141 -14.56 -15.34 23.28
C PRO A 141 -15.62 -15.23 24.38
N VAL A 142 -16.77 -15.86 24.13
CA VAL A 142 -17.81 -16.03 25.14
C VAL A 142 -17.17 -16.77 26.32
N VAL A 143 -16.94 -16.04 27.41
CA VAL A 143 -16.59 -16.64 28.71
C VAL A 143 -17.79 -17.45 29.15
N ASN A 144 -17.73 -18.77 28.99
CA ASN A 144 -18.67 -19.68 29.62
C ASN A 144 -18.41 -19.63 31.12
N SER A 145 -19.18 -18.81 31.85
CA SER A 145 -19.34 -18.97 33.29
C SER A 145 -20.10 -20.28 33.54
N ILE A 146 -19.36 -21.31 33.92
CA ILE A 146 -19.95 -22.51 34.51
C ILE A 146 -20.48 -22.10 35.88
N SER A 147 -21.79 -21.91 35.97
CA SER A 147 -22.54 -21.93 37.22
C SER A 147 -22.61 -23.38 37.70
N MET A 148 -21.76 -23.77 38.64
CA MET A 148 -21.97 -24.99 39.42
C MET A 148 -22.90 -24.67 40.59
N GLY A 149 -24.06 -25.34 40.59
CA GLY A 149 -24.87 -25.54 41.79
C GLY A 149 -24.34 -26.66 42.66
#